data_AF-A0A9J6FWS7-F1
#
_entry.id   AF-A0A9J6FWS7-F1
#
_cell.length_a   1.000
_cell.length_b   1.000
_cell.length_c   1.000
_cell.angle_alpha   90.00
_cell.angle_beta   90.00
_cell.angle_gamma   90.00
#
_symmetry.space_group_name_H-M   'P 1'
#
loop_
_entity.id
_entity.type
_entity.pdbx_description
1 polymer ?
#
loop_
_entity_poly.entity_id
_entity_poly.type
_entity_poly.pdbx_seq_one_letter_code
_entity_poly.pdbx_strand_id
1 'polypeptide(L)'
;MLGSTNVLSEGVRSWATVVPQTDEDYGVLLCWGKNGIGIQREPCVFMLVEAGPPEAVKNCSVLNQTEDSVSVSCSEGYDGGLRQRFRLELHDTAQRQLRANVTGVEASFVARGLPPGTSFVAAVYAFNSRGRSQPMVLIVSTLPAPISLNRRRGA
;
A
#
# COMPACT_ATOMS: atom_id res chain seq x y z
N MET A 1 32.80 -4.43 -0.74
CA MET A 1 33.18 -2.99 -0.85
C MET A 1 32.95 -2.53 -2.28
N LEU A 2 32.00 -1.61 -2.48
CA LEU A 2 31.78 -1.00 -3.80
C LEU A 2 32.99 -0.13 -4.16
N GLY A 3 33.77 -0.58 -5.15
CA GLY A 3 34.91 0.17 -5.66
C GLY A 3 34.49 1.47 -6.35
N SER A 4 35.37 2.46 -6.37
CA SER A 4 35.21 3.79 -6.98
C SER A 4 34.96 3.80 -8.51
N THR A 5 34.75 2.65 -9.14
CA THR A 5 34.64 2.45 -10.58
C THR A 5 33.24 2.70 -11.15
N ASN A 6 32.23 2.91 -10.31
CA ASN A 6 30.83 3.10 -10.74
C ASN A 6 30.33 4.54 -10.60
N VAL A 7 31.24 5.53 -10.51
CA VAL A 7 30.91 6.95 -10.31
C VAL A 7 31.03 7.72 -11.63
N LEU A 8 29.92 8.28 -12.11
CA LEU A 8 29.85 9.21 -13.24
C LEU A 8 29.87 10.64 -12.71
N SER A 9 30.65 11.53 -13.29
CA SER A 9 30.71 12.94 -12.87
C SER A 9 30.51 13.89 -14.04
N GLU A 10 29.64 14.87 -13.87
CA GLU A 10 29.35 15.93 -14.83
C GLU A 10 29.35 17.29 -14.12
N GLY A 11 30.34 18.12 -14.42
CA GLY A 11 30.52 19.43 -13.80
C GLY A 11 30.66 19.33 -12.27
N VAL A 12 29.65 19.81 -11.55
CA VAL A 12 29.61 19.83 -10.07
C VAL A 12 28.79 18.69 -9.47
N ARG A 13 28.31 17.74 -10.28
CA ARG A 13 27.50 16.61 -9.83
C ARG A 13 28.20 15.29 -10.13
N SER A 14 28.07 14.36 -9.20
CA SER A 14 28.53 12.99 -9.35
C SER A 14 27.39 12.04 -9.00
N TRP A 15 27.22 10.99 -9.79
CA TRP A 15 26.23 9.94 -9.60
C TRP A 15 26.94 8.60 -9.43
N ALA A 16 26.52 7.82 -8.45
CA ALA A 16 26.93 6.44 -8.27
C ALA A 16 25.68 5.56 -8.31
N THR A 17 25.66 4.57 -9.20
CA THR A 17 24.59 3.57 -9.25
C THR A 17 25.05 2.34 -8.51
N VAL A 18 24.29 1.96 -7.48
CA VAL A 18 24.56 0.80 -6.63
C VAL A 18 23.40 -0.18 -6.77
N VAL A 19 23.69 -1.40 -7.19
CA VAL A 19 22.72 -2.50 -7.29
C VAL A 19 23.26 -3.67 -6.46
N PRO A 20 22.76 -3.88 -5.23
CA PRO A 20 23.15 -5.00 -4.39
C PRO A 20 23.01 -6.34 -5.11
N GLN A 21 24.02 -7.20 -5.02
CA GLN A 21 23.97 -8.57 -5.54
C GLN A 21 23.87 -9.58 -4.40
N THR A 22 24.39 -9.23 -3.22
CA THR A 22 24.44 -10.07 -2.03
C THR A 22 24.01 -9.31 -0.79
N ASP A 23 23.64 -10.02 0.28
CA ASP A 23 23.19 -9.42 1.54
C ASP A 23 24.28 -8.53 2.17
N GLU A 24 25.56 -8.81 1.90
CA GLU A 24 26.71 -8.03 2.37
C GLU A 24 26.86 -6.66 1.66
N ASP A 25 26.18 -6.45 0.54
CA ASP A 25 26.19 -5.17 -0.19
C ASP A 25 25.25 -4.12 0.43
N TYR A 26 24.34 -4.55 1.31
CA TYR A 26 23.50 -3.66 2.10
C TYR A 26 24.28 -3.05 3.26
N GLY A 27 23.80 -1.91 3.76
CA GLY A 27 24.46 -1.17 4.83
C GLY A 27 24.73 0.27 4.46
N VAL A 28 25.81 0.84 5.00
CA VAL A 28 26.06 2.27 4.92
C VAL A 28 26.98 2.59 3.74
N LEU A 29 26.52 3.46 2.86
CA LEU A 29 27.33 4.10 1.83
C LEU A 29 27.75 5.48 2.30
N LEU A 30 29.06 5.74 2.22
CA LEU A 30 29.65 7.02 2.55
C LEU A 30 30.16 7.67 1.27
N CYS A 31 29.70 8.89 1.00
CA CYS A 31 30.05 9.63 -0.21
C CYS A 31 30.80 10.91 0.16
N TRP A 32 31.98 11.11 -0.46
CA TRP A 32 32.78 12.31 -0.29
C TRP A 32 32.87 13.09 -1.60
N GLY A 33 32.49 14.36 -1.57
CA GLY A 33 32.76 15.28 -2.67
C GLY A 33 34.25 15.63 -2.75
N LYS A 34 34.79 15.71 -3.97
CA LYS A 34 36.17 16.16 -4.22
C LYS A 34 36.18 17.25 -5.29
N ASN A 35 36.83 18.36 -5.00
CA ASN A 35 37.07 19.45 -5.96
C ASN A 35 38.55 19.89 -5.91
N GLY A 36 38.90 20.96 -6.64
CA GLY A 36 40.27 21.48 -6.68
C GLY A 36 40.78 22.07 -5.36
N ILE A 37 39.91 22.34 -4.39
CA ILE A 37 40.28 22.80 -3.04
C ILE A 37 40.59 21.59 -2.15
N GLY A 38 39.84 20.51 -2.27
CA GLY A 38 40.09 19.29 -1.49
C GLY A 38 38.92 18.32 -1.47
N ILE A 39 38.98 17.39 -0.51
CA ILE A 39 37.95 16.40 -0.24
C ILE A 39 37.08 16.91 0.92
N GLN A 40 35.78 16.66 0.82
CA GLN A 40 34.81 16.92 1.88
C GLN A 40 35.27 16.31 3.22
N ARG A 41 35.06 17.01 4.34
CA ARG A 41 35.47 16.51 5.66
C ARG A 41 34.50 15.46 6.20
N GLU A 42 33.21 15.77 6.14
CA GLU A 42 32.13 14.89 6.60
C GLU A 42 31.41 14.29 5.39
N PRO A 43 31.35 12.95 5.27
CA PRO A 43 30.67 12.33 4.14
C PRO A 43 29.15 12.52 4.21
N CYS A 44 28.51 12.47 3.04
CA CYS A 44 27.09 12.17 2.97
C CYS A 44 26.88 10.69 3.29
N VAL A 45 25.96 10.40 4.21
CA VAL A 45 25.68 9.04 4.70
C VAL A 45 24.35 8.56 4.11
N PHE A 46 24.38 7.43 3.41
CA PHE A 46 23.19 6.78 2.86
C PHE A 46 23.09 5.37 3.42
N MET A 47 21.91 4.98 3.87
CA MET A 47 21.64 3.61 4.32
C MET A 47 20.90 2.88 3.22
N LEU A 48 21.53 1.83 2.69
CA LEU A 48 20.93 0.93 1.73
C LEU A 48 20.31 -0.24 2.50
N VAL A 49 18.99 -0.36 2.41
CA VAL A 49 18.21 -1.41 3.07
C VAL A 49 17.58 -2.33 2.03
N GLU A 50 17.38 -3.58 2.40
CA GLU A 50 16.65 -4.53 1.58
C GLU A 50 15.22 -4.08 1.33
N ALA A 51 14.74 -4.33 0.11
CA ALA A 51 13.35 -4.10 -0.21
C ALA A 51 12.48 -5.13 0.51
N GLY A 52 11.49 -4.64 1.25
CA GLY A 52 10.57 -5.46 2.05
C GLY A 52 9.16 -5.52 1.47
N PRO A 53 8.27 -6.32 2.07
CA PRO A 53 6.84 -6.17 1.85
C PRO A 53 6.38 -4.78 2.32
N PRO A 54 5.26 -4.24 1.78
CA PRO A 54 4.78 -2.94 2.21
C PRO A 54 4.24 -2.94 3.63
N GLU A 55 4.22 -1.77 4.26
CA GLU A 55 3.47 -1.55 5.50
C GLU A 55 1.96 -1.63 5.26
N ALA A 56 1.21 -1.88 6.33
CA ALA A 56 -0.24 -1.85 6.29
C ALA A 56 -0.74 -0.44 5.93
N VAL A 57 -1.84 -0.38 5.18
CA VAL A 57 -2.57 0.87 4.94
C VAL A 57 -3.10 1.46 6.25
N LYS A 58 -3.27 2.78 6.29
CA LYS A 58 -3.65 3.55 7.48
C LYS A 58 -4.92 4.35 7.19
N ASN A 59 -5.62 4.80 8.23
CA ASN A 59 -6.76 5.72 8.12
C ASN A 59 -7.86 5.28 7.13
N CYS A 60 -8.20 3.99 7.11
CA CYS A 60 -9.28 3.48 6.27
C CYS A 60 -10.64 4.03 6.72
N SER A 61 -11.42 4.55 5.78
CA SER A 61 -12.79 5.04 6.01
C SER A 61 -13.74 4.63 4.88
N VAL A 62 -15.03 4.55 5.20
CA VAL A 62 -16.09 4.32 4.22
C VAL A 62 -16.44 5.67 3.58
N LEU A 63 -16.26 5.79 2.27
CA LEU A 63 -16.57 7.01 1.53
C LEU A 63 -18.04 7.08 1.10
N ASN A 64 -18.63 5.92 0.77
CA ASN A 64 -20.02 5.83 0.33
C ASN A 64 -20.56 4.41 0.56
N GLN A 65 -21.87 4.30 0.75
CA GLN A 65 -22.59 3.04 0.93
C GLN A 65 -23.96 3.12 0.27
N THR A 66 -24.32 2.08 -0.49
CA THR A 66 -25.65 1.87 -1.05
C THR A 66 -26.23 0.58 -0.50
N GLU A 67 -27.41 0.19 -0.98
CA GLU A 67 -28.02 -1.10 -0.67
C GLU A 67 -27.20 -2.28 -1.22
N ASP A 68 -26.39 -2.06 -2.25
CA ASP A 68 -25.67 -3.11 -2.96
C ASP A 68 -24.15 -2.84 -3.09
N SER A 69 -23.64 -1.74 -2.54
CA SER A 69 -22.25 -1.37 -2.70
C SER A 69 -21.66 -0.65 -1.50
N VAL A 70 -20.34 -0.77 -1.33
CA VAL A 70 -19.56 -0.06 -0.34
C VAL A 70 -18.29 0.48 -1.01
N SER A 71 -17.95 1.73 -0.71
CA SER A 71 -16.71 2.38 -1.12
C SER A 71 -15.80 2.60 0.09
N VAL A 72 -14.57 2.13 0.02
CA VAL A 72 -13.56 2.24 1.09
C VAL A 72 -12.31 2.90 0.55
N SER A 73 -11.77 3.85 1.30
CA SER A 73 -10.50 4.50 0.98
C SER A 73 -9.58 4.53 2.19
N CYS A 74 -8.29 4.32 1.94
CA CYS A 74 -7.24 4.29 2.95
C CYS A 74 -6.05 5.14 2.49
N SER A 75 -5.20 5.53 3.43
CA SER A 75 -3.87 6.09 3.18
C SER A 75 -2.85 4.97 3.01
N GLU A 76 -1.95 5.12 2.05
CA GLU A 76 -0.88 4.15 1.83
C GLU A 76 0.18 4.18 2.94
N GLY A 77 0.80 3.02 3.19
CA GLY A 77 1.97 2.89 4.06
C GLY A 77 3.27 2.98 3.26
N TYR A 78 4.41 2.83 3.94
CA TYR A 78 5.70 2.69 3.27
C TYR A 78 5.69 1.46 2.36
N ASP A 79 6.11 1.63 1.11
CA ASP A 79 5.96 0.62 0.05
C ASP A 79 7.00 -0.52 0.11
N GLY A 80 7.95 -0.42 1.06
CA GLY A 80 9.06 -1.36 1.19
C GLY A 80 10.15 -1.16 0.14
N GLY A 81 10.19 -0.02 -0.54
CA GLY A 81 11.17 0.30 -1.58
C GLY A 81 10.80 -0.24 -2.97
N LEU A 82 9.58 -0.74 -3.15
CA LEU A 82 9.07 -1.28 -4.42
C LEU A 82 7.64 -0.81 -4.65
N ARG A 83 7.27 -0.63 -5.92
CA ARG A 83 5.90 -0.24 -6.29
C ARG A 83 4.88 -1.21 -5.70
N GLN A 84 4.01 -0.68 -4.84
CA GLN A 84 2.93 -1.41 -4.20
C GLN A 84 1.62 -1.35 -4.99
N ARG A 85 0.73 -2.30 -4.69
CA ARG A 85 -0.68 -2.34 -5.09
C ARG A 85 -1.51 -2.66 -3.87
N PHE A 86 -2.83 -2.51 -3.97
CA PHE A 86 -3.71 -2.68 -2.82
C PHE A 86 -4.85 -3.64 -3.13
N ARG A 87 -5.33 -4.33 -2.09
CA ARG A 87 -6.43 -5.29 -2.20
C ARG A 87 -7.40 -5.15 -1.04
N LEU A 88 -8.68 -5.07 -1.36
CA LEU A 88 -9.80 -5.15 -0.41
C LEU A 88 -10.43 -6.54 -0.53
N GLU A 89 -10.59 -7.22 0.61
CA GLU A 89 -11.40 -8.42 0.75
C GLU A 89 -12.58 -8.12 1.69
N LEU A 90 -13.81 -8.37 1.23
CA LEU A 90 -15.01 -8.29 2.07
C LEU A 90 -15.47 -9.68 2.45
N HIS A 91 -15.54 -9.94 3.75
CA HIS A 91 -16.03 -11.21 4.31
C HIS A 91 -17.35 -10.97 5.04
N ASP A 92 -18.34 -11.82 4.79
CA ASP A 92 -19.61 -11.78 5.52
C ASP A 92 -19.38 -12.01 7.02
N THR A 93 -19.92 -11.12 7.88
CA THR A 93 -19.71 -11.22 9.34
C THR A 93 -20.34 -12.47 9.95
N ALA A 94 -21.45 -12.97 9.40
CA ALA A 94 -22.15 -14.14 9.90
C ALA A 94 -21.53 -15.44 9.40
N GLN A 95 -21.14 -15.50 8.12
CA GLN A 95 -20.71 -16.74 7.46
C GLN A 95 -19.20 -16.85 7.26
N ARG A 96 -18.43 -15.78 7.52
CA ARG A 96 -16.99 -15.66 7.22
C ARG A 96 -16.65 -16.03 5.76
N GLN A 97 -17.59 -15.82 4.86
CA GLN A 97 -17.44 -16.12 3.44
C GLN A 97 -16.94 -14.89 2.69
N LEU A 98 -15.95 -15.07 1.81
CA LEU A 98 -15.49 -14.02 0.90
C LEU A 98 -16.61 -13.63 -0.07
N ARG A 99 -17.00 -12.36 -0.06
CA ARG A 99 -18.06 -11.79 -0.90
C ARG A 99 -17.52 -10.93 -2.04
N ALA A 100 -16.45 -10.19 -1.78
CA ALA A 100 -15.81 -9.36 -2.78
C ALA A 100 -14.30 -9.37 -2.60
N ASN A 101 -13.58 -9.32 -3.72
CA ASN A 101 -12.14 -9.14 -3.78
C ASN A 101 -11.84 -8.11 -4.87
N VAL A 102 -11.33 -6.95 -4.47
CA VAL A 102 -11.08 -5.81 -5.36
C VAL A 102 -9.61 -5.43 -5.23
N THR A 103 -8.90 -5.37 -6.36
CA THR A 103 -7.49 -4.96 -6.39
C THR A 103 -7.37 -3.60 -7.11
N GLY A 104 -6.62 -2.68 -6.52
CA GLY A 104 -6.39 -1.33 -7.02
C GLY A 104 -4.90 -0.99 -7.13
N VAL A 105 -4.58 0.02 -7.95
CA VAL A 105 -3.26 0.68 -7.94
C VAL A 105 -3.18 1.70 -6.80
N GLU A 106 -4.32 2.29 -6.43
CA GLU A 106 -4.49 3.13 -5.25
C GLU A 106 -5.29 2.39 -4.17
N ALA A 107 -5.18 2.82 -2.92
CA ALA A 107 -5.90 2.26 -1.78
C ALA A 107 -7.36 2.77 -1.69
N SER A 108 -8.05 2.83 -2.83
CA SER A 108 -9.45 3.26 -2.95
C SER A 108 -10.24 2.24 -3.76
N PHE A 109 -11.35 1.77 -3.21
CA PHE A 109 -12.07 0.59 -3.67
C PHE A 109 -13.57 0.81 -3.70
N VAL A 110 -14.24 0.20 -4.67
CA VAL A 110 -15.70 0.10 -4.72
C VAL A 110 -16.09 -1.36 -4.93
N ALA A 111 -16.72 -1.96 -3.94
CA ALA A 111 -17.29 -3.30 -4.02
C ALA A 111 -18.80 -3.18 -4.32
N ARG A 112 -19.30 -3.90 -5.32
CA ARG A 112 -20.70 -3.85 -5.81
C ARG A 112 -21.33 -5.25 -5.78
N GLY A 113 -22.65 -5.33 -5.93
CA GLY A 113 -23.38 -6.59 -5.95
C GLY A 113 -23.46 -7.27 -4.58
N LEU A 114 -23.43 -6.47 -3.51
CA LEU A 114 -23.51 -6.93 -2.14
C LEU A 114 -24.98 -7.09 -1.69
N PRO A 115 -25.29 -8.05 -0.80
CA PRO A 115 -26.62 -8.13 -0.20
C PRO A 115 -26.97 -6.88 0.62
N PRO A 116 -28.22 -6.38 0.56
CA PRO A 116 -28.66 -5.22 1.35
C PRO A 116 -28.73 -5.52 2.85
N GLY A 117 -28.55 -4.48 3.65
CA GLY A 117 -28.63 -4.51 5.12
C GLY A 117 -27.63 -5.48 5.77
N THR A 118 -26.50 -5.76 5.11
CA THR A 118 -25.55 -6.80 5.55
C THR A 118 -24.25 -6.17 6.02
N SER A 119 -23.72 -6.67 7.14
CA SER A 119 -22.42 -6.25 7.69
C SER A 119 -21.29 -7.16 7.21
N PHE A 120 -20.18 -6.55 6.82
CA PHE A 120 -18.98 -7.21 6.31
C PHE A 120 -17.75 -6.81 7.13
N VAL A 121 -16.82 -7.75 7.27
CA VAL A 121 -15.44 -7.50 7.68
C VAL A 121 -14.64 -7.15 6.44
N ALA A 122 -14.22 -5.90 6.32
CA ALA A 122 -13.33 -5.44 5.28
C ALA A 122 -11.87 -5.60 5.74
N ALA A 123 -11.08 -6.37 4.99
CA ALA A 123 -9.64 -6.50 5.19
C ALA A 123 -8.90 -5.87 4.01
N VAL A 124 -8.12 -4.84 4.27
CA VAL A 124 -7.34 -4.10 3.26
C VAL A 124 -5.86 -4.41 3.41
N TYR A 125 -5.22 -4.77 2.31
CA TYR A 125 -3.81 -5.12 2.24
C TYR A 125 -3.09 -4.21 1.25
N ALA A 126 -1.85 -3.86 1.55
CA ALA A 126 -0.86 -3.45 0.56
C ALA A 126 0.00 -4.67 0.18
N PHE A 127 0.44 -4.75 -1.07
CA PHE A 127 1.32 -5.83 -1.51
C PHE A 127 2.24 -5.39 -2.66
N ASN A 128 3.43 -5.99 -2.70
CA ASN A 128 4.41 -5.84 -3.78
C ASN A 128 5.01 -7.22 -4.12
N SER A 129 6.09 -7.26 -4.90
CA SER A 129 6.76 -8.53 -5.26
C SER A 129 7.48 -9.23 -4.10
N ARG A 130 7.69 -8.55 -2.97
CA ARG A 130 8.31 -9.10 -1.75
C ARG A 130 7.29 -9.64 -0.76
N GLY A 131 6.01 -9.28 -0.88
CA GLY A 131 4.95 -9.87 -0.08
C GLY A 131 3.76 -8.94 0.13
N ARG A 132 2.93 -9.30 1.12
CA ARG A 132 1.77 -8.51 1.56
C ARG A 132 1.99 -7.95 2.96
N SER A 133 1.36 -6.82 3.24
CA SER A 133 1.25 -6.25 4.57
C SER A 133 0.35 -7.09 5.48
N GLN A 134 0.39 -6.77 6.78
CA GLN A 134 -0.72 -7.12 7.68
C GLN A 134 -2.02 -6.43 7.21
N PRO A 135 -3.20 -7.03 7.46
CA PRO A 135 -4.47 -6.41 7.08
C PRO A 135 -4.80 -5.24 8.00
N MET A 136 -5.30 -4.16 7.40
CA MET A 136 -6.12 -3.18 8.11
C MET A 136 -7.57 -3.63 8.05
N VAL A 137 -8.20 -3.82 9.21
CA VAL A 137 -9.55 -4.38 9.31
C VAL A 137 -10.54 -3.32 9.79
N LEU A 138 -11.67 -3.21 9.10
CA LEU A 138 -12.80 -2.36 9.49
C LEU A 138 -14.13 -3.07 9.21
N ILE A 139 -15.16 -2.72 9.99
CA ILE A 139 -16.52 -3.21 9.74
C ILE A 139 -17.23 -2.21 8.82
N VAL A 140 -17.88 -2.73 7.78
CA VAL A 140 -18.66 -1.94 6.83
C VAL A 140 -20.03 -2.58 6.63
N SER A 141 -21.01 -1.83 6.14
CA SER A 141 -22.34 -2.36 5.89
C SER A 141 -23.00 -1.71 4.69
N THR A 142 -23.80 -2.49 3.97
CA THR A 142 -24.75 -1.96 2.98
C THR A 142 -26.00 -1.40 3.67
N LEU A 143 -26.67 -0.49 2.97
CA LEU A 143 -27.96 0.04 3.42
C LEU A 143 -29.06 -1.04 3.35
N PRO A 144 -30.09 -0.99 4.22
CA PRO A 144 -31.27 -1.84 4.08
C PRO A 144 -32.01 -1.54 2.77
N ALA A 145 -32.62 -2.56 2.17
CA ALA A 145 -33.47 -2.38 1.01
C ALA A 145 -34.64 -1.42 1.32
N PRO A 146 -35.15 -0.65 0.32
CA PRO A 146 -36.21 0.30 0.55
C PRO A 146 -37.50 -0.46 0.85
N ILE A 147 -38.25 0.01 1.83
CA ILE A 147 -39.55 -0.58 2.17
C ILE A 147 -40.51 -0.29 1.01
N SER A 148 -40.97 -1.32 0.30
CA SER A 148 -42.04 -1.14 -0.69
C SER A 148 -43.37 -0.90 0.04
N LEU A 149 -43.96 0.29 -0.11
CA LEU A 149 -45.24 0.66 0.50
C LEU A 149 -46.47 0.02 -0.17
N ASN A 150 -46.29 -1.02 -0.99
CA ASN A 150 -47.39 -1.69 -1.70
C ASN A 150 -48.13 -2.76 -0.89
N ARG A 151 -47.87 -2.89 0.42
CA ARG A 151 -48.58 -3.84 1.30
C ARG A 151 -49.40 -3.15 2.38
N ARG A 152 -50.18 -2.12 2.02
CA ARG A 152 -51.26 -1.57 2.86
C ARG A 152 -52.47 -1.10 2.03
N ARG A 153 -53.01 -1.97 1.17
CA ARG A 153 -54.43 -1.94 0.74
C ARG A 153 -54.85 -3.36 0.38
N GLY A 154 -55.46 -4.08 1.33
CA GLY A 154 -55.89 -5.46 1.13
C GLY A 154 -56.17 -6.19 2.42
N ALA A 155 -57.01 -5.61 3.28
CA ALA A 155 -57.79 -6.27 4.32
C ALA A 155 -58.99 -5.37 4.63
#